data_AF-A0A6L8DWE1-F1
#
_entry.id   AF-A0A6L8DWE1-F1
#
_cell.length_a   1.000
_cell.length_b   1.000
_cell.length_c   1.000
_cell.angle_alpha   90.00
_cell.angle_beta   90.00
_cell.angle_gamma   90.00
#
_symmetry.space_group_name_H-M   'P 1'
#
loop_
_entity.id
_entity.type
_entity.pdbx_description
1 polymer ?
#
loop_
_entity_poly.entity_id
_entity_poly.type
_entity_poly.pdbx_seq_one_letter_code
_entity_poly.pdbx_strand_id
1 'polypeptide(L)'
;MSEDVQAHIKTYMKVGGALAVLTVLTVAVSYIDFWGVPFAVFVALVIAGTKGSLVVSFFMHLIEEKKMILATLVLTVFFFIVLIFLPLLGHADRHGEYYTLPNANAPAAAPAAGH
;
A
#
# COMPACT_ATOMS: atom_id res chain seq x y z
N MET A 1 1.23 -29.49 31.12
CA MET A 1 1.96 -28.23 30.83
C MET A 1 2.51 -28.19 29.39
N SER A 2 1.92 -28.92 28.44
CA SER A 2 2.51 -29.09 27.09
C SER A 2 1.50 -29.00 25.94
N GLU A 3 0.19 -29.14 26.21
CA GLU A 3 -0.85 -29.10 25.16
C GLU A 3 -1.16 -27.68 24.67
N ASP A 4 -1.15 -26.67 25.54
CA ASP A 4 -1.46 -25.28 25.15
C ASP A 4 -0.40 -24.69 24.20
N VAL A 5 0.88 -24.94 24.49
CA VAL A 5 2.01 -24.46 23.67
C VAL A 5 1.96 -25.05 22.26
N GLN A 6 1.62 -26.34 22.13
CA GLN A 6 1.52 -26.98 20.83
C GLN A 6 0.37 -26.42 19.98
N ALA A 7 -0.76 -26.04 20.61
CA ALA A 7 -1.87 -25.40 19.91
C ALA A 7 -1.49 -24.03 19.32
N HIS A 8 -0.72 -23.23 20.06
CA HIS A 8 -0.19 -21.94 19.57
C HIS A 8 0.77 -22.14 18.40
N ILE A 9 1.70 -23.09 18.49
CA ILE A 9 2.69 -23.37 17.44
C ILE A 9 2.00 -23.85 16.15
N LYS A 10 0.97 -24.71 16.26
CA LYS A 10 0.22 -25.22 15.11
C LYS A 10 -0.54 -24.12 14.37
N THR A 11 -1.06 -23.14 15.11
CA THR A 11 -1.68 -21.94 14.55
C THR A 11 -0.66 -21.09 13.81
N TYR A 12 0.50 -20.81 14.42
CA TYR A 12 1.59 -20.05 13.77
C TYR A 12 2.08 -20.72 12.49
N MET A 13 2.23 -22.05 12.47
CA MET A 13 2.65 -22.80 11.27
C MET A 13 1.64 -22.73 10.12
N LYS A 14 0.33 -22.84 10.40
CA LYS A 14 -0.72 -22.71 9.36
C LYS A 14 -0.69 -21.33 8.70
N VAL A 15 -0.44 -20.30 9.51
CA VAL A 15 -0.41 -18.90 9.06
C VAL A 15 0.86 -18.60 8.27
N GLY A 16 2.02 -19.04 8.78
CA GLY A 16 3.28 -18.95 8.05
C GLY A 16 3.18 -19.65 6.69
N GLY A 17 2.52 -20.82 6.65
CA GLY A 17 2.19 -21.52 5.41
C GLY A 17 1.28 -20.70 4.49
N ALA A 18 0.18 -20.14 5.00
CA ALA A 18 -0.73 -19.31 4.22
C ALA A 18 -0.02 -18.06 3.64
N LEU A 19 0.79 -17.37 4.44
CA LEU A 19 1.60 -16.22 4.03
C LEU A 19 2.63 -16.58 2.96
N ALA A 20 3.29 -17.73 3.11
CA ALA A 20 4.23 -18.23 2.12
C ALA A 20 3.51 -18.52 0.78
N VAL A 21 2.36 -19.20 0.83
CA VAL A 21 1.54 -19.49 -0.36
C VAL A 21 1.06 -18.21 -1.03
N LEU A 22 0.51 -17.26 -0.27
CA LEU A 22 0.14 -15.93 -0.77
C LEU A 22 1.34 -15.19 -1.39
N THR A 23 2.56 -15.43 -0.93
CA THR A 23 3.77 -14.83 -1.49
C THR A 23 4.19 -15.44 -2.80
N VAL A 24 4.15 -16.76 -2.89
CA VAL A 24 4.37 -17.46 -4.15
C VAL A 24 3.31 -17.03 -5.18
N LEU A 25 2.05 -16.89 -4.75
CA LEU A 25 0.96 -16.36 -5.59
C LEU A 25 1.23 -14.94 -6.08
N THR A 26 1.71 -14.01 -5.23
CA THR A 26 2.06 -12.65 -5.71
C THR A 26 3.13 -12.65 -6.79
N VAL A 27 4.14 -13.51 -6.62
CA VAL A 27 5.24 -13.63 -7.58
C VAL A 27 4.75 -14.31 -8.86
N ALA A 28 3.94 -15.36 -8.75
CA ALA A 28 3.34 -16.04 -9.90
C ALA A 28 2.44 -15.11 -10.71
N VAL A 29 1.60 -14.30 -10.07
CA VAL A 29 0.78 -13.29 -10.76
C VAL A 29 1.66 -12.27 -11.48
N SER A 30 2.80 -11.88 -10.91
CA SER A 30 3.75 -10.98 -11.58
C SER A 30 4.43 -11.61 -12.80
N TYR A 31 4.45 -12.94 -12.93
CA TYR A 31 5.01 -13.64 -14.09
C TYR A 31 3.97 -13.95 -15.18
N ILE A 32 2.67 -13.86 -14.86
CA ILE A 32 1.62 -14.11 -15.84
C ILE A 32 1.16 -12.75 -16.37
N ASP A 33 1.68 -12.36 -17.53
CA ASP A 33 1.26 -11.18 -18.29
C ASP A 33 -0.19 -11.35 -18.80
N PHE A 34 -1.18 -11.29 -17.90
CA PHE A 34 -2.57 -11.18 -18.30
C PHE A 34 -2.88 -9.74 -18.72
N TRP A 35 -3.20 -9.57 -19.99
CA TRP A 35 -4.11 -8.57 -20.58
C TRP A 35 -4.14 -7.18 -19.89
N GLY A 36 -2.99 -6.52 -19.82
CA GLY A 36 -2.88 -5.08 -19.53
C GLY A 36 -2.56 -4.71 -18.07
N VAL A 37 -1.73 -3.68 -17.94
CA VAL A 37 -1.25 -3.07 -16.68
C VAL A 37 -2.33 -2.86 -15.60
N PRO A 38 -3.55 -2.35 -15.89
CA PRO A 38 -4.51 -2.04 -14.83
C PRO A 38 -5.05 -3.27 -14.09
N PHE A 39 -5.23 -4.41 -14.78
CA PHE A 39 -5.74 -5.62 -14.15
C PHE A 39 -4.70 -6.26 -13.22
N ALA A 40 -3.43 -6.27 -13.64
CA ALA A 40 -2.32 -6.74 -12.82
C ALA A 40 -2.19 -5.93 -11.50
N VAL A 41 -2.34 -4.60 -11.58
CA VAL A 41 -2.31 -3.71 -10.39
C VAL A 41 -3.48 -4.01 -9.44
N PHE A 42 -4.69 -4.22 -9.97
CA PHE A 42 -5.84 -4.57 -9.15
C PHE A 42 -5.63 -5.89 -8.38
N VAL A 43 -5.19 -6.93 -9.07
CA VAL A 43 -4.90 -8.24 -8.45
C VAL A 43 -3.78 -8.11 -7.41
N ALA A 44 -2.71 -7.35 -7.71
CA ALA A 44 -1.63 -7.10 -6.78
C ALA A 44 -2.13 -6.42 -5.48
N LEU A 45 -3.01 -5.42 -5.59
CA LEU A 45 -3.62 -4.75 -4.43
C LEU A 45 -4.50 -5.69 -3.60
N VAL A 46 -5.30 -6.54 -4.24
CA VAL A 46 -6.14 -7.53 -3.54
C VAL A 46 -5.27 -8.52 -2.76
N ILE A 47 -4.20 -9.04 -3.37
CA ILE A 47 -3.32 -10.00 -2.70
C ILE A 47 -2.52 -9.31 -1.58
N ALA A 48 -2.04 -8.08 -1.80
CA ALA A 48 -1.38 -7.28 -0.78
C ALA A 48 -2.30 -7.03 0.42
N GLY A 49 -3.56 -6.63 0.18
CA GLY A 49 -4.57 -6.44 1.22
C GLY A 49 -4.87 -7.74 1.97
N THR A 50 -4.98 -8.86 1.26
CA THR A 50 -5.21 -10.18 1.86
C THR A 50 -4.06 -10.60 2.77
N LYS A 51 -2.81 -10.47 2.31
CA LYS A 51 -1.62 -10.71 3.14
C LYS A 51 -1.61 -9.82 4.38
N GLY A 52 -1.83 -8.52 4.20
CA GLY A 52 -1.87 -7.55 5.30
C GLY A 52 -2.96 -7.89 6.32
N SER A 53 -4.16 -8.24 5.85
CA SER A 53 -5.25 -8.67 6.72
C SER A 53 -4.94 -9.97 7.45
N LEU A 54 -4.28 -10.95 6.83
CA LEU A 54 -3.85 -12.16 7.55
C LEU A 54 -2.78 -11.83 8.61
N VAL A 55 -1.84 -10.92 8.32
CA VAL A 55 -0.88 -10.45 9.33
C VAL A 55 -1.62 -9.81 10.50
N VAL A 56 -2.55 -8.88 10.24
CA VAL A 56 -3.36 -8.21 11.29
C VAL A 56 -4.37 -9.14 11.96
N SER A 57 -4.81 -10.21 11.32
CA SER A 57 -5.72 -11.18 11.95
C SER A 57 -4.98 -12.28 12.69
N PHE A 58 -3.71 -12.58 12.40
CA PHE A 58 -3.00 -13.72 13.02
C PHE A 58 -1.76 -13.37 13.84
N PHE A 59 -1.02 -12.30 13.51
CA PHE A 59 -0.20 -11.66 14.55
C PHE A 59 -1.09 -10.97 15.61
N MET A 60 -2.41 -10.90 15.37
CA MET A 60 -3.33 -10.06 16.13
C MET A 60 -4.74 -10.64 16.35
N HIS A 61 -4.94 -11.96 16.25
CA HIS A 61 -5.99 -12.61 17.05
C HIS A 61 -5.43 -12.70 18.48
N LEU A 62 -5.70 -11.75 19.38
CA LEU A 62 -6.84 -11.80 20.31
C LEU A 62 -6.94 -13.08 21.16
N ILE A 63 -5.88 -13.86 21.28
CA ILE A 63 -5.62 -14.57 22.54
C ILE A 63 -5.08 -13.50 23.52
N GLU A 64 -6.04 -12.86 24.19
CA GLU A 64 -5.92 -12.21 25.50
C GLU A 64 -5.59 -10.70 25.66
N GLU A 65 -4.57 -10.03 25.09
CA GLU A 65 -4.09 -8.80 25.82
C GLU A 65 -3.76 -7.43 25.14
N LYS A 66 -3.40 -7.26 23.86
CA LYS A 66 -2.63 -6.03 23.45
C LYS A 66 -3.29 -5.10 22.42
N LYS A 67 -4.29 -4.31 22.83
CA LYS A 67 -4.97 -3.24 22.02
C LYS A 67 -4.05 -2.10 21.54
N MET A 68 -2.91 -1.87 22.21
CA MET A 68 -1.95 -0.80 21.87
C MET A 68 -1.34 -0.94 20.46
N ILE A 69 -1.06 -2.17 20.01
CA ILE A 69 -0.49 -2.43 18.68
C ILE A 69 -1.52 -2.15 17.57
N LEU A 70 -2.80 -2.49 17.78
CA LEU A 70 -3.85 -2.14 16.82
C LEU A 70 -3.97 -0.63 16.67
N ALA A 71 -3.96 0.09 17.79
CA ALA A 71 -4.09 1.55 17.79
C ALA A 71 -2.92 2.21 17.03
N THR A 72 -1.69 1.76 17.27
CA THR A 72 -0.52 2.28 16.54
C THR A 72 -0.55 1.87 15.06
N LEU A 73 -0.97 0.65 14.72
CA LEU A 73 -1.13 0.23 13.33
C LEU A 73 -2.16 1.09 12.58
N VAL A 74 -3.35 1.28 13.17
CA VAL A 74 -4.40 2.13 12.60
C VAL A 74 -3.91 3.58 12.46
N LEU A 75 -3.20 4.10 13.47
CA LEU A 75 -2.59 5.43 13.41
C LEU A 75 -1.58 5.54 12.26
N THR A 76 -0.73 4.53 12.05
CA THR A 76 0.24 4.53 10.95
C THR A 76 -0.44 4.47 9.58
N VAL A 77 -1.50 3.68 9.41
CA VAL A 77 -2.29 3.62 8.17
C VAL A 77 -2.99 4.95 7.91
N PHE A 78 -3.58 5.57 8.94
CA PHE A 78 -4.16 6.91 8.84
C PHE A 78 -3.13 7.93 8.35
N PHE A 79 -1.96 7.97 8.99
CA PHE A 79 -0.90 8.90 8.63
C PHE A 79 -0.37 8.63 7.22
N PHE A 80 -0.23 7.36 6.83
CA PHE A 80 0.17 6.95 5.48
C PHE A 80 -0.81 7.47 4.41
N ILE A 81 -2.12 7.35 4.65
CA ILE A 81 -3.14 7.90 3.76
C ILE A 81 -3.00 9.42 3.68
N VAL A 82 -2.90 10.11 4.83
CA VAL A 82 -2.72 11.58 4.85
C VAL A 82 -1.48 12.01 4.05
N LEU A 83 -0.34 11.32 4.22
CA LEU A 83 0.90 11.62 3.51
C LEU A 83 0.86 11.32 2.01
N ILE A 84 0.05 10.37 1.55
CA ILE A 84 -0.19 10.15 0.12
C ILE A 84 -1.12 11.23 -0.45
N PHE A 85 -2.17 11.59 0.29
CA PHE A 85 -3.14 12.58 -0.15
C PHE A 85 -2.59 14.00 -0.16
N LEU A 86 -1.67 14.36 0.74
CA LEU A 86 -1.07 15.70 0.81
C LEU A 86 -0.36 16.14 -0.50
N PRO A 87 0.55 15.35 -1.10
CA PRO A 87 1.15 15.67 -2.39
C PRO A 87 0.15 15.50 -3.54
N LEU A 88 -0.79 14.56 -3.48
CA LEU A 88 -1.83 14.41 -4.51
C LEU A 88 -2.73 15.66 -4.58
N LEU A 89 -3.20 16.15 -3.44
CA LEU A 89 -3.97 17.39 -3.34
C LEU A 89 -3.12 18.60 -3.74
N GLY A 90 -1.87 18.67 -3.28
CA GLY A 90 -0.95 19.74 -3.69
C GLY A 90 -0.61 19.70 -5.19
N HIS A 91 -0.61 18.54 -5.82
CA HIS A 91 -0.41 18.42 -7.27
C HIS A 91 -1.70 18.78 -8.03
N ALA A 92 -2.86 18.37 -7.52
CA ALA A 92 -4.16 18.78 -8.04
C ALA A 92 -4.36 20.31 -7.96
N ASP A 93 -3.84 20.95 -6.91
CA ASP A 93 -3.87 22.40 -6.71
C ASP A 93 -2.85 23.14 -7.60
N ARG A 94 -1.80 22.46 -8.09
CA ARG A 94 -0.74 23.02 -8.95
C ARG A 94 -1.09 23.12 -10.44
N HIS A 95 -2.33 22.87 -10.84
CA HIS A 95 -2.77 23.03 -12.24
C HIS A 95 -3.10 24.48 -12.64
N GLY A 96 -2.89 25.49 -11.79
CA GLY A 96 -3.43 26.84 -11.99
C GLY A 96 -2.49 28.05 -12.03
N GLU A 97 -1.32 28.06 -11.39
CA GLU A 97 -0.56 29.32 -11.24
C GLU A 97 0.95 29.12 -11.44
N TYR A 98 1.39 29.26 -12.69
CA TYR A 98 2.76 29.67 -12.97
C TYR A 98 2.92 31.10 -12.46
N TYR A 99 3.51 31.27 -11.28
CA TYR A 99 4.01 32.59 -10.88
C TYR A 99 5.19 32.96 -11.80
N THR A 100 4.88 33.53 -12.96
CA THR A 100 5.87 34.23 -13.77
C THR A 100 6.26 35.47 -12.97
N LEU A 101 7.47 35.46 -12.42
CA LEU A 101 7.99 36.60 -11.67
C LEU A 101 7.97 37.84 -12.58
N PRO A 102 7.44 39.00 -12.14
CA PRO A 102 7.37 40.24 -12.93
C PRO A 102 8.72 40.78 -13.44
N ASN A 103 9.84 40.20 -13.02
CA ASN A 103 11.19 40.63 -13.34
C ASN A 103 12.03 39.56 -14.07
N ALA A 104 11.44 38.47 -14.57
CA ALA A 104 12.12 37.61 -15.52
C ALA A 104 12.06 38.26 -16.90
N ASN A 105 13.10 39.03 -17.24
CA ASN A 105 13.48 39.42 -18.60
C ASN A 105 13.90 38.20 -19.45
N ALA A 106 13.14 37.11 -19.37
CA ALA A 106 13.23 36.01 -20.32
C ALA A 106 12.69 36.52 -21.67
N PRO A 107 13.49 36.47 -22.76
CA PRO A 107 12.94 36.74 -24.08
C PRO A 107 11.80 35.74 -24.27
N ALA A 108 10.61 36.25 -24.57
CA ALA A 108 9.46 35.42 -24.89
C ALA A 108 9.92 34.39 -25.92
N ALA A 109 10.06 33.13 -25.50
CA ALA A 109 10.21 32.03 -26.43
C ALA A 109 9.00 32.14 -27.35
N ALA A 110 9.28 32.48 -28.61
CA ALA A 110 8.31 32.78 -29.62
C ALA A 110 7.16 31.76 -29.61
N PRO A 111 5.92 32.16 -29.92
CA PRO A 111 4.83 31.21 -30.06
C PRO A 111 5.27 30.15 -31.07
N ALA A 112 5.45 28.92 -30.61
CA ALA A 112 5.57 27.77 -31.48
C ALA A 112 4.24 27.68 -32.24
N ALA A 113 4.29 28.15 -33.48
CA ALA A 113 3.22 28.03 -34.44
C ALA A 113 2.88 26.56 -34.71
N GLY A 114 1.59 26.27 -34.88
CA GLY A 114 1.05 25.02 -35.42
C GLY A 114 0.64 24.02 -34.33
N HIS A 115 -0.54 23.40 -34.36
CA HIS A 115 -1.64 23.32 -35.33
C HIS A 115 -2.95 23.10 -34.56
#